data_AF-A0A662GTY7-F1
#
_entry.id   AF-A0A662GTY7-F1
#
_cell.length_a   1.000
_cell.length_b   1.000
_cell.length_c   1.000
_cell.angle_alpha   90.00
_cell.angle_beta   90.00
_cell.angle_gamma   90.00
#
_symmetry.space_group_name_H-M   'P 1'
#
loop_
_entity.id
_entity.type
_entity.pdbx_description
1 polymer ?
#
loop_
_entity_poly.entity_id
_entity_poly.type
_entity_poly.pdbx_seq_one_letter_code
_entity_poly.pdbx_strand_id
1 'polypeptide(L)'
;MSTSEESKKEIARLLKIRTLMKMKKPRFIQMNSWYLARLGDKWKRPKGLDNKIKREKKGFPARVKIGYRKPKLVRGFHPCGMVEALVHNA
;
A
#
# COMPACT_ATOMS: atom_id res chain seq x y z
N MET A 1 3.12 -31.61 13.49
CA MET A 1 3.41 -30.32 14.16
C MET A 1 2.09 -29.72 14.61
N SER A 2 2.04 -29.03 15.74
CA SER A 2 0.79 -28.42 16.21
C SER A 2 0.36 -27.32 15.24
N THR A 3 -0.96 -27.22 14.98
CA THR A 3 -1.59 -26.25 14.06
C THR A 3 -1.20 -24.80 14.36
N SER A 4 -0.83 -24.49 15.60
CA SER A 4 -0.34 -23.18 16.05
C SER A 4 1.02 -22.80 15.46
N GLU A 5 1.94 -23.76 15.32
CA GLU A 5 3.28 -23.49 14.78
C GLU A 5 3.25 -23.28 13.26
N GLU A 6 2.38 -24.00 12.56
CA GLU A 6 2.14 -23.80 11.13
C GLU A 6 1.58 -22.41 10.83
N SER A 7 0.67 -21.91 11.67
CA SER A 7 0.11 -20.56 11.54
C SER A 7 1.16 -19.45 11.70
N LYS A 8 2.04 -19.56 12.71
CA LYS A 8 3.13 -18.60 12.93
C LYS A 8 4.10 -18.55 11.75
N LYS A 9 4.46 -19.71 11.20
CA LYS A 9 5.34 -19.83 10.03
C LYS A 9 4.73 -19.15 8.80
N GLU A 10 3.42 -19.31 8.59
CA GLU A 10 2.71 -18.66 7.49
C GLU A 10 2.65 -17.14 7.67
N ILE A 11 2.40 -16.64 8.89
CA ILE A 11 2.43 -15.21 9.19
C ILE A 11 3.81 -14.62 8.88
N ALA A 12 4.89 -15.27 9.30
CA ALA A 12 6.26 -14.84 9.02
C ALA A 12 6.54 -14.77 7.50
N ARG A 13 6.10 -15.78 6.75
CA ARG A 13 6.18 -15.81 5.28
C ARG A 13 5.44 -14.64 4.65
N LEU A 14 4.20 -14.40 5.08
CA LEU A 14 3.36 -13.32 4.56
C LEU A 14 3.89 -11.94 4.92
N LEU A 15 4.51 -11.76 6.09
CA LEU A 15 5.18 -10.51 6.48
C LEU A 15 6.36 -10.20 5.54
N LYS A 16 7.14 -11.21 5.13
CA LYS A 16 8.22 -11.06 4.15
C LYS A 16 7.67 -10.70 2.76
N ILE A 17 6.60 -11.33 2.31
CA ILE A 17 5.94 -10.96 1.04
C ILE A 17 5.43 -9.53 1.11
N ARG A 18 4.83 -9.12 2.24
CA ARG A 18 4.29 -7.78 2.46
C ARG A 18 5.36 -6.70 2.34
N THR A 19 6.57 -6.92 2.85
CA THR A 19 7.69 -5.96 2.73
C THR A 19 8.17 -5.86 1.29
N LEU A 20 8.33 -6.98 0.58
CA LEU A 20 8.68 -6.99 -0.85
C LEU A 20 7.64 -6.24 -1.70
N MET A 21 6.34 -6.46 -1.45
CA MET A 21 5.27 -5.72 -2.12
C MET A 21 5.27 -4.23 -1.77
N LYS A 22 5.62 -3.85 -0.53
CA LYS A 22 5.73 -2.44 -0.10
C LYS A 22 6.84 -1.74 -0.88
N MET A 23 7.98 -2.39 -1.11
CA MET A 23 9.11 -1.81 -1.86
C MET A 23 8.74 -1.52 -3.33
N LYS A 24 7.96 -2.41 -3.95
CA LYS A 24 7.50 -2.25 -5.35
C LYS A 24 6.29 -1.31 -5.48
N LYS A 25 5.69 -0.89 -4.37
CA LYS A 25 4.44 -0.11 -4.39
C LYS A 25 4.74 1.34 -4.79
N PRO A 26 4.04 1.90 -5.79
CA PRO A 26 4.15 3.32 -6.13
C PRO A 26 3.59 4.20 -5.01
N ARG A 27 4.08 5.45 -4.93
CA ARG A 27 3.69 6.41 -3.87
C ARG A 27 2.23 6.90 -3.97
N PHE A 28 1.57 6.69 -5.11
CA PHE A 28 0.20 7.12 -5.40
C PHE A 28 -0.05 8.61 -5.12
N ILE A 29 0.44 9.45 -6.02
CA ILE A 29 0.28 10.91 -5.99
C ILE A 29 -0.79 11.37 -6.98
N GLN A 30 -1.40 12.53 -6.73
CA GLN A 30 -2.27 13.17 -7.73
C GLN A 30 -1.46 13.70 -8.92
N MET A 31 -2.13 13.85 -10.05
CA MET A 31 -1.54 14.40 -11.28
C MET A 31 -0.95 15.79 -11.03
N ASN A 32 0.28 16.02 -11.52
CA ASN A 32 1.01 17.29 -11.45
C ASN A 32 1.40 17.77 -10.03
N SER A 33 1.34 16.93 -8.98
CA SER A 33 1.80 17.34 -7.64
C SER A 33 3.29 17.69 -7.61
N TRP A 34 4.10 17.05 -8.45
CA TRP A 34 5.54 17.33 -8.58
C TRP A 34 5.87 18.67 -9.26
N TYR A 35 4.91 19.28 -9.97
CA TYR A 35 5.13 20.52 -10.73
C TYR A 35 4.44 21.72 -10.08
N LEU A 36 3.27 21.51 -9.47
CA LEU A 36 2.44 22.59 -8.92
C LEU A 36 2.50 22.57 -7.39
N ALA A 37 3.19 23.54 -6.78
CA ALA A 37 3.31 23.64 -5.32
C ALA A 37 1.96 23.73 -4.58
N ARG A 38 0.92 24.27 -5.21
CA ARG A 38 -0.45 24.31 -4.66
C ARG A 38 -1.10 22.92 -4.50
N LEU A 39 -0.56 21.89 -5.17
CA LEU A 39 -1.06 20.53 -5.14
C LEU A 39 -0.20 19.67 -4.21
N GLY A 40 -0.76 19.21 -3.09
CA GLY A 40 -0.06 18.27 -2.20
C GLY A 40 0.03 16.84 -2.75
N ASP A 41 0.80 15.98 -2.06
CA ASP A 41 1.09 14.59 -2.46
C ASP A 41 -0.01 13.56 -2.12
N LYS A 42 -1.28 14.01 -2.08
CA LYS A 42 -2.42 13.13 -1.84
C LYS A 42 -2.88 12.45 -3.12
N TRP A 43 -3.35 11.21 -3.01
CA TRP A 43 -4.03 10.55 -4.12
C TRP A 43 -5.39 11.21 -4.40
N LYS A 44 -5.69 11.46 -5.67
CA LYS A 44 -7.04 11.79 -6.15
C LYS A 44 -7.36 10.95 -7.37
N ARG A 45 -8.61 10.45 -7.44
CA ARG A 45 -9.09 9.71 -8.62
C ARG A 45 -9.01 10.62 -9.86
N PRO A 46 -8.25 10.27 -10.90
CA PRO A 46 -8.15 11.08 -12.11
C PRO A 46 -9.47 11.00 -12.89
N LYS A 47 -10.06 12.17 -13.21
CA LYS A 47 -11.37 12.27 -13.87
C LYS A 47 -11.28 12.58 -15.36
N GLY A 48 -10.51 13.61 -15.73
CA GLY A 48 -10.42 14.13 -17.11
C GLY A 48 -9.98 13.10 -18.14
N LEU A 49 -10.44 13.27 -19.39
CA LEU A 49 -10.16 12.36 -20.52
C LEU A 49 -8.67 12.33 -20.87
N ASP A 50 -8.02 13.49 -20.88
CA ASP A 50 -6.59 13.63 -21.21
C ASP A 50 -5.65 13.30 -20.05
N ASN A 51 -6.20 12.89 -18.90
CA ASN A 51 -5.39 12.58 -17.74
C ASN A 51 -4.54 11.34 -18.01
N LYS A 52 -3.22 11.54 -18.06
CA LYS A 52 -2.24 10.50 -18.40
C LYS A 52 -2.18 9.38 -17.36
N ILE A 53 -2.51 9.65 -16.09
CA ILE A 53 -2.68 8.62 -15.04
C ILE A 53 -3.95 7.79 -15.30
N LYS A 54 -5.06 8.41 -15.74
CA LYS A 54 -6.29 7.70 -16.09
C LYS A 54 -6.07 6.72 -17.25
N ARG A 55 -5.31 7.16 -18.26
CA ARG A 55 -4.90 6.37 -19.43
C ARG A 55 -3.73 5.43 -19.17
N GLU A 56 -3.16 5.43 -17.96
CA GLU A 56 -2.03 4.58 -17.55
C GLU A 56 -0.81 4.67 -18.49
N LYS A 57 -0.51 5.89 -18.97
CA LYS A 57 0.63 6.13 -19.87
C LYS A 57 1.97 5.95 -19.13
N LYS A 58 2.92 5.22 -19.73
CA LYS A 58 4.28 5.05 -19.21
C LYS A 58 4.92 6.42 -18.92
N GLY A 59 5.61 6.53 -17.78
CA GLY A 59 6.23 7.77 -17.30
C GLY A 59 5.37 8.58 -16.32
N PHE A 60 4.07 8.27 -16.20
CA PHE A 60 3.19 8.85 -15.19
C PHE A 60 2.99 7.87 -14.02
N PRO A 61 2.67 8.37 -12.80
CA PRO A 61 2.39 7.50 -11.68
C PRO A 61 1.29 6.49 -11.99
N ALA A 62 1.41 5.28 -11.45
CA ALA A 62 0.41 4.24 -11.63
C ALA A 62 -0.93 4.60 -10.96
N ARG A 63 -2.03 4.23 -11.60
CA ARG A 63 -3.38 4.36 -11.05
C ARG A 63 -3.61 3.35 -9.93
N VAL A 64 -4.27 3.78 -8.85
CA VAL A 64 -4.66 2.87 -7.76
C VAL A 64 -5.60 1.79 -8.28
N LYS A 65 -5.24 0.52 -8.01
CA LYS A 65 -5.99 -0.71 -8.34
C LYS A 65 -6.02 -1.66 -7.15
N ILE A 66 -6.97 -2.60 -7.12
CA ILE A 66 -7.08 -3.58 -6.03
C ILE A 66 -5.87 -4.53 -5.95
N GLY A 67 -5.18 -4.78 -7.07
CA GLY A 67 -3.99 -5.64 -7.12
C GLY A 67 -2.79 -5.14 -6.30
N TYR A 68 -2.75 -3.87 -5.92
CA TYR A 68 -1.69 -3.33 -5.05
C TYR A 68 -1.92 -3.62 -3.56
N ARG A 69 -2.96 -4.38 -3.21
CA ARG A 69 -3.31 -4.70 -1.83
C ARG A 69 -2.36 -5.76 -1.26
N LYS A 70 -1.97 -5.58 0.00
CA LYS A 70 -1.15 -6.55 0.76
C LYS A 70 -1.96 -7.79 1.16
N PRO A 71 -1.32 -8.93 1.49
CA PRO A 71 -2.01 -10.14 1.95
C PRO A 71 -2.95 -9.85 3.13
N LYS A 72 -4.13 -10.49 3.16
CA LYS A 72 -5.21 -10.15 4.10
C LYS A 72 -4.81 -10.32 5.56
N LEU A 73 -4.16 -11.45 5.89
CA LEU A 73 -3.82 -11.84 7.26
C LEU A 73 -2.86 -10.87 7.96
N VAL A 74 -1.90 -10.30 7.23
CA VAL A 74 -0.82 -9.44 7.78
C VAL A 74 -1.01 -7.96 7.45
N ARG A 75 -2.19 -7.58 6.96
CA ARG A 75 -2.49 -6.20 6.57
C ARG A 75 -2.74 -5.38 7.84
N GLY A 76 -2.03 -4.27 7.99
CA GLY A 76 -2.15 -3.41 9.17
C GLY A 76 -1.21 -3.77 10.32
N PHE A 77 -0.47 -4.88 10.23
CA PHE A 77 0.49 -5.24 11.27
C PHE A 77 1.67 -4.25 11.28
N HIS A 78 2.14 -3.91 12.48
CA HIS A 78 3.36 -3.12 12.70
C HIS A 78 4.56 -3.83 12.04
N PRO A 79 5.64 -3.14 11.65
CA PRO A 79 6.86 -3.77 11.16
C PRO A 79 7.42 -4.89 12.05
N CYS A 80 7.22 -4.80 13.37
CA CYS A 80 7.60 -5.86 14.32
C CYS A 80 6.74 -7.13 14.22
N GLY A 81 5.62 -7.11 13.48
CA GLY A 81 4.72 -8.25 13.31
C GLY A 81 3.55 -8.30 14.29
N MET A 82 3.41 -7.32 15.19
CA MET A 82 2.28 -7.21 16.13
C MET A 82 1.13 -6.37 15.54
N VAL A 83 -0.06 -6.54 16.12
CA VAL A 83 -1.23 -5.72 15.82
C VAL A 83 -1.19 -4.48 16.73
N GLU A 84 -1.30 -3.30 16.15
CA GLU A 84 -1.35 -2.05 16.91
C GLU A 84 -2.69 -1.95 17.64
N ALA A 85 -2.65 -1.62 18.94
CA ALA A 85 -3.81 -1.34 19.77
C ALA A 85 -3.74 0.11 20.25
N LEU A 86 -4.81 0.88 20.00
CA LEU A 86 -4.93 2.26 20.46
C LEU A 86 -5.55 2.26 21.86
N VAL A 87 -4.76 2.66 22.87
CA VAL A 87 -5.17 2.70 24.29
C VAL A 87 -5.32 4.16 24.72
N HIS A 88 -6.46 4.51 25.32
CA HIS A 88 -6.76 5.89 25.73
C HIS A 88 -6.59 6.13 27.23
N ASN A 89 -6.65 5.07 28.02
CA ASN A 89 -6.54 5.07 29.48
C ASN A 89 -5.82 3.80 29.95
N ALA A 90 -5.26 3.86 31.16
CA ALA A 90 -4.62 2.72 31.82
C ALA A 90 -5.64 1.69 32.31
#